data_AF-A0A699SHD4-F1
#
_entry.id   AF-A0A699SHD4-F1
#
_cell.length_a   1.000
_cell.length_b   1.000
_cell.length_c   1.000
_cell.angle_alpha   90.00
_cell.angle_beta   90.00
_cell.angle_gamma   90.00
#
_symmetry.space_group_name_H-M   'P 1'
#
loop_
_entity.id
_entity.type
_entity.pdbx_description
1 polymer ?
#
loop_
_entity_poly.entity_id
_entity_poly.type
_entity_poly.pdbx_seq_one_letter_code
_entity_poly.pdbx_strand_id
1 'polypeptide(L)'
;KIAPKRTTRANLATTKNTTTTTVTDAQLKALIEQGVNAAFAERDVDRNMNGDDSHVSGTGVRRTERVTRECTYPDFMKCQPLNFKGMEGVI
;
A
#
# COMPACT_ATOMS: atom_id res chain seq x y z
N LYS A 1 45.58 -27.01 -57.22
CA LYS A 1 44.98 -27.79 -56.11
C LYS A 1 44.79 -26.85 -54.92
N ILE A 2 43.56 -26.51 -54.56
CA ILE A 2 43.27 -25.63 -53.42
C ILE A 2 42.77 -26.51 -52.27
N ALA A 3 43.44 -26.45 -51.12
CA ALA A 3 43.10 -27.25 -49.94
C ALA A 3 41.89 -26.63 -49.21
N PRO A 4 40.91 -27.43 -48.74
CA PRO A 4 39.76 -26.89 -48.02
C PRO A 4 40.17 -26.43 -46.62
N LYS A 5 39.96 -25.14 -46.32
CA LYS A 5 40.18 -24.56 -44.99
C LYS A 5 39.08 -25.04 -44.04
N ARG A 6 39.42 -25.85 -43.04
CA ARG A 6 38.50 -26.35 -42.02
C ARG A 6 38.26 -25.28 -40.96
N THR A 7 37.01 -24.88 -40.78
CA THR A 7 36.58 -24.01 -39.67
C THR A 7 35.98 -24.88 -38.57
N THR A 8 36.66 -24.96 -37.42
CA THR A 8 36.14 -25.63 -36.22
C THR A 8 35.29 -24.63 -35.44
N ARG A 9 33.96 -24.81 -35.46
CA ARG A 9 33.04 -24.05 -34.62
C ARG A 9 33.02 -24.68 -33.23
N ALA A 10 33.59 -23.98 -32.23
CA ALA A 10 33.44 -24.37 -30.84
C ALA A 10 32.01 -24.06 -30.38
N ASN A 11 31.33 -25.05 -29.82
CA ASN A 11 30.05 -24.84 -29.14
C ASN A 11 30.36 -24.33 -27.72
N LEU A 12 30.00 -23.08 -27.44
CA LEU A 12 30.06 -22.53 -26.10
C LEU A 12 28.85 -23.06 -25.32
N ALA A 13 29.09 -24.04 -24.44
CA ALA A 13 28.07 -24.50 -23.50
C ALA A 13 27.87 -23.43 -22.41
N THR A 14 26.73 -22.75 -22.43
CA THR A 14 26.33 -21.83 -21.36
C THR A 14 25.79 -22.63 -20.18
N THR A 15 26.60 -22.80 -19.13
CA THR A 15 26.15 -23.37 -17.86
C THR A 15 25.26 -22.36 -17.14
N LYS A 16 23.97 -22.66 -16.99
CA LYS A 16 23.06 -21.89 -16.12
C LYS A 16 23.20 -22.40 -14.69
N ASN A 17 23.93 -21.66 -13.87
CA ASN A 17 24.01 -21.94 -12.43
C ASN A 17 22.70 -21.49 -11.78
N THR A 18 21.95 -22.43 -11.19
CA THR A 18 20.74 -22.12 -10.41
C THR A 18 21.11 -22.12 -8.94
N THR A 19 21.29 -20.94 -8.35
CA THR A 19 21.54 -20.81 -6.90
C THR A 19 20.23 -21.00 -6.16
N THR A 20 20.10 -22.11 -5.43
CA THR A 20 18.95 -22.37 -4.56
C THR A 20 19.27 -21.80 -3.19
N THR A 21 18.71 -20.64 -2.87
CA THR A 21 18.84 -20.03 -1.54
C THR A 21 17.79 -20.62 -0.62
N THR A 22 18.22 -21.39 0.38
CA THR A 22 17.34 -21.87 1.45
C THR A 22 17.13 -20.73 2.45
N VAL A 23 15.91 -20.20 2.52
CA VAL A 23 15.52 -19.19 3.51
C VAL A 23 15.08 -19.91 4.78
N THR A 24 15.65 -19.53 5.92
CA THR A 24 15.26 -20.10 7.22
C THR A 24 14.09 -19.32 7.83
N ASP A 25 13.29 -19.97 8.68
CA ASP A 25 12.16 -19.32 9.36
C ASP A 25 12.58 -18.08 10.17
N ALA A 26 13.79 -18.09 10.73
CA ALA A 26 14.36 -16.95 11.43
C ALA A 26 14.64 -15.76 10.49
N GLN A 27 15.11 -16.02 9.27
CA GLN A 27 15.30 -14.97 8.26
C GLN A 27 13.97 -14.39 7.79
N LEU A 28 12.95 -15.24 7.62
CA LEU A 28 11.60 -14.78 7.27
C LEU A 28 11.02 -13.89 8.38
N LYS A 29 11.16 -14.32 9.64
CA LYS A 29 10.72 -13.53 10.80
C LYS A 29 11.43 -12.17 10.88
N ALA A 30 12.75 -12.15 10.67
CA ALA A 30 13.52 -10.92 10.67
C ALA A 30 13.08 -9.95 9.55
N LEU A 31 12.78 -10.45 8.35
CA LEU A 31 12.27 -9.64 7.24
C LEU A 31 10.90 -9.04 7.55
N ILE A 32 10.02 -9.81 8.20
CA ILE A 32 8.70 -9.33 8.62
C ILE A 32 8.84 -8.24 9.69
N GLU A 33 9.66 -8.46 10.72
CA GLU A 33 9.92 -7.47 11.77
C GLU A 33 10.49 -6.16 11.18
N GLN A 34 11.43 -6.27 10.23
CA GLN A 34 11.97 -5.11 9.53
C GLN A 34 10.90 -4.36 8.73
N GLY A 35 10.04 -5.08 7.99
CA GLY A 35 8.96 -4.46 7.22
C GLY A 35 7.92 -3.76 8.09
N VAL A 36 7.57 -4.37 9.23
CA VAL A 36 6.65 -3.78 10.21
C VAL A 36 7.25 -2.51 10.81
N ASN A 37 8.50 -2.54 11.25
CA ASN A 37 9.18 -1.37 11.82
C ASN A 37 9.31 -0.23 10.80
N ALA A 38 9.57 -0.55 9.53
CA ALA A 38 9.61 0.45 8.46
C ALA A 38 8.24 1.12 8.25
N ALA A 39 7.15 0.35 8.24
CA ALA A 39 5.80 0.89 8.10
C ALA A 39 5.39 1.75 9.31
N PHE A 40 5.80 1.36 10.53
CA PHE A 40 5.60 2.19 11.72
C PHE A 40 6.38 3.50 11.63
N ALA A 41 7.64 3.46 11.23
CA ALA A 41 8.46 4.66 11.07
C ALA A 41 7.89 5.61 10.00
N GLU A 42 7.40 5.09 8.88
CA GLU A 42 6.77 5.90 7.83
C GLU A 42 5.49 6.59 8.34
N ARG A 43 4.64 5.86 9.09
CA ARG A 43 3.44 6.43 9.71
C ARG A 43 3.77 7.52 10.72
N ASP A 44 4.79 7.34 11.54
CA ASP A 44 5.19 8.35 12.53
C ASP A 44 5.80 9.58 11.86
N VAL A 45 6.55 9.39 10.76
CA VAL A 45 7.05 10.51 9.93
C VAL A 45 5.90 11.27 9.28
N ASP A 46 4.91 10.60 8.70
CA ASP A 46 3.70 11.25 8.16
C ASP A 46 2.96 12.05 9.24
N ARG A 47 2.74 11.45 10.41
CA ARG A 47 2.08 12.10 11.55
C ARG A 47 2.86 13.30 12.11
N ASN A 48 4.20 13.26 12.00
CA ASN A 48 5.09 14.34 12.42
C ASN A 48 5.24 15.44 11.36
N MET A 49 5.14 15.12 10.07
CA MET A 49 5.08 16.09 8.96
C MET A 49 3.75 16.85 8.93
N ASN A 50 2.69 16.22 9.41
CA ASN A 50 1.40 16.85 9.73
C ASN A 50 1.56 17.64 11.05
N GLY A 51 2.52 18.57 11.07
CA GLY A 51 2.94 19.32 12.22
C GLY A 51 1.74 19.93 12.93
N ASP A 52 1.58 19.53 14.20
CA ASP A 52 0.61 20.09 15.13
C ASP A 52 -0.73 20.47 14.49
N ASP A 53 -1.50 19.48 14.04
CA ASP A 53 -2.96 19.67 14.00
C ASP A 53 -3.47 19.61 15.46
N SER A 54 -2.97 20.52 16.30
CA SER A 54 -3.68 20.95 17.47
C SER A 54 -4.97 21.54 16.91
N HIS A 55 -5.99 20.70 16.87
CA HIS A 55 -7.36 21.13 16.70
C HIS A 55 -7.72 22.02 17.88
N VAL A 56 -7.20 23.25 17.91
CA VAL A 56 -7.94 24.40 18.40
C VAL A 56 -9.03 24.60 17.34
N SER A 57 -9.99 23.67 17.32
CA SER A 57 -11.28 23.93 16.71
C SER A 57 -11.84 25.10 17.49
N GLY A 58 -11.59 26.30 16.96
CA GLY A 58 -12.04 27.55 17.52
C GLY A 58 -13.49 27.40 17.93
N THR A 59 -13.76 27.82 19.15
CA THR A 59 -15.03 28.39 19.59
C THR A 59 -15.98 28.72 18.42
N GLY A 60 -16.92 27.82 18.15
CA GLY A 60 -17.89 28.00 17.08
C GLY A 60 -18.64 26.72 16.81
N VAL A 61 -19.71 26.51 17.58
CA VAL A 61 -20.61 25.34 17.54
C VAL A 61 -20.02 24.12 18.24
N ARG A 62 -20.38 23.97 19.53
CA ARG A 62 -20.29 22.71 20.28
C ARG A 62 -20.63 21.56 19.33
N ARG A 63 -19.73 20.60 19.17
CA ARG A 63 -20.11 19.28 18.65
C ARG A 63 -21.15 18.74 19.60
N THR A 64 -22.42 19.01 19.33
CA THR A 64 -23.52 18.26 19.92
C THR A 64 -23.20 16.83 19.55
N GLU A 65 -22.88 16.03 20.57
CA GLU A 65 -22.87 14.58 20.49
C GLU A 65 -24.00 14.18 19.56
N ARG A 66 -23.67 13.56 18.42
CA ARG A 66 -24.70 13.10 17.49
C ARG A 66 -25.46 12.05 18.26
N VAL A 67 -26.57 12.45 18.88
CA VAL A 67 -27.57 11.56 19.43
C VAL A 67 -27.82 10.54 18.33
N THR A 68 -27.55 9.26 18.60
CA THR A 68 -28.01 8.15 17.77
C THR A 68 -29.52 8.18 17.79
N ARG A 69 -30.11 9.01 16.94
CA ARG A 69 -31.55 9.07 16.74
C ARG A 69 -31.91 7.82 15.94
N GLU A 70 -32.81 7.01 16.48
CA GLU A 70 -33.45 5.94 15.72
C GLU A 70 -34.16 6.59 14.53
N CYS A 71 -33.60 6.40 13.34
CA CYS A 71 -34.19 6.93 12.10
C CYS A 71 -35.25 5.93 11.65
N THR A 72 -36.53 6.31 11.73
CA THR A 72 -37.61 5.49 11.19
C THR A 72 -37.67 5.68 9.68
N TYR A 73 -38.24 4.73 8.94
CA TYR A 73 -38.40 4.83 7.48
C TYR A 73 -39.03 6.17 7.00
N PRO A 74 -40.09 6.73 7.64
CA PRO A 74 -40.62 8.04 7.28
C PRO A 74 -39.66 9.20 7.56
N ASP A 75 -38.79 9.08 8.56
CA ASP A 75 -37.79 10.10 8.90
C ASP A 75 -36.70 10.14 7.84
N PHE A 76 -36.27 8.96 7.36
CA PHE A 76 -35.33 8.84 6.24
C PHE A 76 -35.87 9.48 4.95
N MET A 77 -37.15 9.26 4.63
CA MET A 77 -37.79 9.85 3.44
C MET A 77 -37.84 11.39 3.48
N LYS A 78 -37.73 12.00 4.67
CA LYS A 78 -37.71 13.46 4.86
C LYS A 78 -36.30 14.03 4.92
N CYS A 79 -35.25 13.19 5.01
CA CYS A 79 -33.88 13.66 5.00
C CYS A 79 -33.50 14.16 3.60
N GLN A 80 -32.86 15.33 3.53
CA GLN A 80 -32.24 15.77 2.28
C GLN A 80 -31.14 14.78 1.88
N PRO A 81 -31.15 14.26 0.64
CA PRO A 81 -30.03 13.46 0.14
C PRO A 81 -28.76 14.29 0.26
N LEU A 82 -27.74 13.75 0.93
CA LEU A 82 -26.43 14.35 0.89
C LEU A 82 -26.00 14.39 -0.57
N ASN A 83 -25.63 15.56 -1.06
CA ASN A 83 -25.19 15.76 -2.44
C ASN A 83 -23.90 14.97 -2.65
N PHE A 84 -24.01 13.69 -3.00
CA PHE A 84 -22.86 12.86 -3.25
C PHE A 84 -22.29 13.27 -4.61
N LYS A 85 -21.14 13.94 -4.58
CA LYS A 85 -20.38 14.20 -5.79
C LYS A 85 -19.72 12.87 -6.17
N GLY A 86 -20.41 12.09 -7.00
CA GLY A 86 -19.97 10.76 -7.41
C GLY A 86 -18.56 10.80 -7.98
N MET A 87 -17.71 9.89 -7.52
CA MET A 87 -16.57 9.44 -8.31
C MET A 87 -17.19 8.59 -9.41
N GLU A 88 -17.17 9.09 -10.65
CA GLU A 88 -17.62 8.31 -11.81
C GLU A 88 -17.01 6.92 -11.72
N GLY A 89 -17.89 5.91 -11.70
CA GLY A 89 -17.48 4.52 -11.61
C GLY A 89 -16.52 4.22 -12.75
N VAL A 90 -15.30 3.83 -12.41
CA VAL A 90 -14.37 3.23 -13.36
C VAL A 90 -14.91 1.82 -13.64
N ILE A 91 -15.43 1.61 -14.84
CA ILE A 91 -15.66 0.29 -15.43
C ILE A 91 -14.39 -0.14 -16.15
#